data_AF-A0A0N0U951-F1
#
_entry.id   AF-A0A0N0U951-F1
#
_cell.length_a   1.000
_cell.length_b   1.000
_cell.length_c   1.000
_cell.angle_alpha   90.00
_cell.angle_beta   90.00
_cell.angle_gamma   90.00
#
_symmetry.space_group_name_H-M   'P 1'
#
loop_
_entity.id
_entity.type
_entity.pdbx_description
1 polymer ?
#
loop_
_entity_poly.entity_id
_entity_poly.type
_entity_poly.pdbx_seq_one_letter_code
_entity_poly.pdbx_strand_id
1 'polypeptide(L)'
;MVNAHVEVPEDGEPRIAGRRISVLSVALQIGGTDVTIEEYADERDLEVADVTAALAWAANREEWMASLIEERALGMQEMADRDYPEGVAGPELDTEDVADFHRRAQRALADIVEDWRRYGDTRFGEE
;
A
#
# COMPACT_ATOMS: atom_id res chain seq x y z
N MET A 1 7.93 -20.33 -15.82
CA MET A 1 8.45 -19.26 -14.96
C MET A 1 7.59 -19.23 -13.72
N VAL A 2 8.21 -19.11 -12.55
CA VAL A 2 7.52 -19.19 -11.25
C VAL A 2 6.77 -17.87 -11.08
N ASN A 3 5.43 -17.88 -11.14
CA ASN A 3 4.58 -16.74 -10.77
C ASN A 3 4.69 -16.51 -9.27
N ALA A 4 5.80 -15.94 -8.84
CA ALA A 4 5.89 -15.28 -7.55
C ALA A 4 5.55 -13.82 -7.81
N HIS A 5 4.33 -13.39 -7.49
CA HIS A 5 3.98 -11.98 -7.65
C HIS A 5 4.12 -11.21 -6.33
N VAL A 6 3.83 -11.86 -5.21
CA VAL A 6 3.93 -11.26 -3.87
C VAL A 6 4.71 -12.19 -2.93
N GLU A 7 5.69 -11.64 -2.23
CA GLU A 7 6.45 -12.30 -1.17
C GLU A 7 6.19 -11.63 0.19
N VAL A 8 6.19 -12.42 1.27
CA VAL A 8 6.12 -11.90 2.64
C VAL A 8 7.46 -12.18 3.32
N PRO A 9 8.35 -11.18 3.43
CA PRO A 9 9.64 -11.31 4.10
C PRO A 9 9.46 -11.49 5.62
N GLU A 10 10.55 -11.80 6.33
CA GLU A 10 10.56 -12.00 7.80
C GLU A 10 10.09 -10.76 8.59
N ASP A 11 10.25 -9.57 8.00
CA ASP A 11 9.76 -8.29 8.53
C ASP A 11 8.22 -8.16 8.47
N GLY A 12 7.52 -9.08 7.80
CA GLY A 12 6.07 -9.16 7.81
C GLY A 12 5.35 -8.26 6.81
N GLU A 13 6.04 -7.27 6.21
CA GLU A 13 5.45 -6.39 5.19
C GLU A 13 5.46 -7.05 3.79
N PRO A 14 4.30 -7.40 3.19
CA PRO A 14 4.21 -8.03 1.87
C PRO A 14 4.74 -7.11 0.76
N ARG A 15 5.46 -7.67 -0.20
CA ARG A 15 6.14 -6.95 -1.30
C ARG A 15 5.94 -7.65 -2.63
N ILE A 16 6.02 -6.89 -3.72
CA ILE A 16 6.14 -7.48 -5.06
C ILE A 16 7.44 -8.28 -5.11
N ALA A 17 7.38 -9.52 -5.61
CA ALA A 17 8.51 -10.43 -5.57
C ALA A 17 9.74 -9.86 -6.31
N GLY A 18 10.92 -9.96 -5.71
CA GLY A 18 12.15 -9.41 -6.28
C GLY A 18 12.21 -7.88 -6.35
N ARG A 19 11.21 -7.17 -5.80
CA ARG A 19 11.14 -5.71 -5.74
C ARG A 19 11.04 -5.27 -4.27
N ARG A 20 11.50 -4.05 -3.99
CA ARG A 20 11.37 -3.43 -2.65
C ARG A 20 10.04 -2.67 -2.46
N ILE A 21 9.07 -2.91 -3.34
CA ILE A 21 7.80 -2.19 -3.38
C ILE A 21 6.79 -2.98 -2.54
N SER A 22 6.29 -2.39 -1.45
CA SER A 22 5.30 -3.04 -0.60
C SER A 22 3.93 -3.05 -1.26
N VAL A 23 3.14 -4.09 -1.00
CA VAL A 23 1.75 -4.19 -1.45
C VAL A 23 0.93 -3.03 -0.89
N LEU A 24 1.21 -2.59 0.33
CA LEU A 24 0.58 -1.41 0.92
C LEU A 24 0.87 -0.14 0.10
N SER A 25 2.12 0.11 -0.30
CA SER A 25 2.44 1.25 -1.15
C SER A 25 1.69 1.22 -2.49
N VAL A 26 1.54 0.05 -3.11
CA VAL A 26 0.75 -0.10 -4.35
C VAL A 26 -0.72 0.26 -4.10
N ALA A 27 -1.32 -0.32 -3.06
CA ALA A 27 -2.72 -0.09 -2.71
C ALA A 27 -3.01 1.39 -2.38
N LEU A 28 -2.08 2.08 -1.70
CA LEU A 28 -2.23 3.50 -1.37
C LEU A 28 -2.07 4.42 -2.57
N GLN A 29 -1.23 4.05 -3.54
CA GLN A 29 -0.97 4.90 -4.70
C GLN A 29 -2.08 4.79 -5.75
N ILE A 30 -2.71 3.62 -5.87
CA ILE A 30 -3.79 3.35 -6.83
C ILE A 30 -5.17 3.52 -6.18
N GLY A 31 -5.35 3.05 -4.95
CA GLY A 31 -6.62 3.13 -4.24
C GLY A 31 -7.00 4.58 -3.93
N GLY A 32 -8.19 4.99 -4.39
CA GLY A 32 -8.71 6.33 -4.16
C GLY A 32 -8.01 7.44 -4.95
N THR A 33 -7.21 7.10 -5.96
CA THR A 33 -6.56 8.05 -6.89
C THR A 33 -7.01 7.81 -8.33
N ASP A 34 -6.64 8.72 -9.24
CA ASP A 34 -6.86 8.56 -10.69
C ASP A 34 -5.74 7.76 -11.38
N VAL A 35 -4.74 7.27 -10.64
CA VAL A 35 -3.60 6.53 -11.20
C VAL A 35 -4.05 5.13 -11.61
N THR A 36 -3.89 4.80 -12.88
CA THR A 36 -4.19 3.45 -13.38
C THR A 36 -3.06 2.45 -13.06
N ILE A 37 -3.38 1.16 -13.18
CA ILE A 37 -2.39 0.09 -13.01
C ILE A 37 -1.30 0.17 -14.08
N GLU A 38 -1.67 0.46 -15.31
CA GLU A 38 -0.74 0.59 -16.43
C GLU A 38 0.23 1.75 -16.20
N GLU A 39 -0.28 2.91 -15.77
CA GLU A 39 0.55 4.06 -15.41
C GLU A 39 1.48 3.72 -14.24
N TYR A 40 0.97 3.13 -13.16
CA TYR A 40 1.79 2.76 -12.01
C TYR A 40 2.88 1.74 -12.38
N ALA A 41 2.54 0.76 -13.23
CA ALA A 41 3.47 -0.26 -13.70
C ALA A 41 4.58 0.36 -14.55
N ASP A 42 4.23 1.22 -15.51
CA ASP A 42 5.18 1.94 -16.38
C ASP A 42 6.13 2.82 -15.55
N GLU A 43 5.60 3.64 -14.65
CA GLU A 43 6.39 4.54 -13.81
C GLU A 43 7.41 3.81 -12.89
N ARG A 44 7.15 2.53 -12.60
CA ARG A 44 7.95 1.73 -11.67
C ARG A 44 8.72 0.59 -12.34
N ASP A 45 8.69 0.51 -13.67
CA ASP A 45 9.32 -0.57 -14.45
C ASP A 45 8.86 -1.95 -13.93
N LEU A 46 7.55 -2.12 -13.78
CA LEU A 46 6.89 -3.34 -13.31
C LEU A 46 6.04 -3.96 -14.42
N GLU A 47 5.77 -5.25 -14.31
CA GLU A 47 4.76 -5.89 -15.14
C GLU A 47 3.37 -5.57 -14.58
N VAL A 48 2.40 -5.31 -15.46
CA VAL A 48 0.99 -5.10 -15.07
C VAL A 48 0.48 -6.27 -14.21
N ALA A 49 0.87 -7.50 -14.57
CA ALA A 49 0.52 -8.70 -13.82
C ALA A 49 1.01 -8.68 -12.35
N ASP A 50 2.18 -8.10 -12.08
CA ASP A 50 2.71 -8.00 -10.71
C ASP A 50 1.91 -6.99 -9.87
N VAL A 51 1.55 -5.86 -10.48
CA VAL A 51 0.73 -4.82 -9.83
C VAL A 51 -0.67 -5.34 -9.56
N THR A 52 -1.29 -5.96 -10.57
CA THR A 52 -2.56 -6.68 -10.46
C THR A 52 -2.53 -7.69 -9.31
N ALA A 53 -1.51 -8.54 -9.26
CA ALA A 53 -1.42 -9.58 -8.25
C ALA A 53 -1.17 -9.00 -6.85
N ALA A 54 -0.46 -7.88 -6.72
CA ALA A 54 -0.35 -7.14 -5.46
C ALA A 54 -1.71 -6.61 -4.99
N LEU A 55 -2.50 -5.98 -5.87
CA LEU A 55 -3.84 -5.48 -5.54
C LEU A 55 -4.81 -6.63 -5.20
N ALA A 56 -4.77 -7.72 -5.96
CA ALA A 56 -5.51 -8.92 -5.67
C ALA A 56 -5.14 -9.49 -4.28
N TRP A 57 -3.85 -9.54 -3.96
CA TRP A 57 -3.38 -10.01 -2.67
C TRP A 57 -3.92 -9.14 -1.53
N ALA A 58 -3.88 -7.81 -1.69
CA ALA A 58 -4.39 -6.84 -0.72
C ALA A 58 -5.90 -7.01 -0.49
N ALA A 59 -6.68 -7.10 -1.57
CA ALA A 59 -8.13 -7.24 -1.50
C ALA A 59 -8.58 -8.53 -0.81
N ASN A 60 -7.82 -9.62 -1.00
CA ASN A 60 -8.10 -10.90 -0.33
C ASN A 60 -7.60 -10.96 1.12
N ARG A 61 -6.91 -9.92 1.61
CA ARG A 61 -6.33 -9.87 2.96
C ARG A 61 -6.58 -8.51 3.64
N GLU A 62 -7.83 -8.06 3.56
CA GLU A 62 -8.31 -6.79 4.11
C GLU A 62 -7.85 -6.57 5.56
N GLU A 63 -8.05 -7.54 6.46
CA GLU A 63 -7.69 -7.41 7.89
C GLU A 63 -6.18 -7.25 8.11
N TRP A 64 -5.36 -7.95 7.32
CA TRP A 64 -3.89 -7.81 7.39
C TRP A 64 -3.50 -6.41 6.91
N MET A 65 -4.01 -5.98 5.76
CA MET A 65 -3.72 -4.66 5.20
C MET A 65 -4.15 -3.54 6.16
N ALA A 66 -5.32 -3.68 6.81
CA ALA A 66 -5.78 -2.76 7.83
C ALA A 66 -4.81 -2.71 9.03
N SER A 67 -4.27 -3.85 9.45
CA SER A 67 -3.27 -3.91 10.52
C SER A 67 -1.96 -3.22 10.14
N LEU A 68 -1.48 -3.38 8.90
CA LEU A 68 -0.28 -2.68 8.41
C LEU A 68 -0.49 -1.16 8.34
N ILE A 69 -1.71 -0.72 7.99
CA ILE A 69 -2.08 0.70 7.99
C ILE A 69 -2.02 1.27 9.42
N GLU A 70 -2.57 0.54 10.39
CA GLU A 70 -2.53 0.91 11.81
C GLU A 70 -1.10 0.95 12.35
N GLU A 71 -0.27 -0.06 12.07
CA GLU A 71 1.13 -0.07 12.48
C GLU A 71 1.91 1.11 11.89
N ARG A 72 1.63 1.47 10.64
CA ARG A 72 2.28 2.61 10.00
C ARG A 72 1.81 3.95 10.58
N ALA A 73 0.52 4.08 10.90
CA ALA A 73 -0.02 5.26 11.57
C ALA A 73 0.58 5.42 12.98
N LEU A 74 0.71 4.33 13.73
CA LEU A 74 1.38 4.32 15.04
C LEU A 74 2.85 4.76 14.92
N GLY A 75 3.59 4.23 13.93
CA GLY A 75 4.96 4.66 13.68
C GLY A 75 5.08 6.14 13.32
N MET A 76 4.11 6.69 12.58
CA MET A 76 4.03 8.13 12.30
C MET A 76 3.73 8.95 13.55
N GLN A 77 2.80 8.48 14.39
CA GLN A 77 2.49 9.12 15.68
C GLN A 77 3.73 9.14 16.59
N GLU A 78 4.45 8.04 16.71
CA GLU A 78 5.68 7.97 17.50
C GLU A 78 6.76 8.93 16.98
N MET A 79 6.82 9.17 15.67
CA MET A 79 7.72 10.17 15.09
C MET A 79 7.26 11.60 15.37
N ALA A 80 5.95 11.87 15.33
CA ALA A 80 5.38 13.18 15.65
C ALA A 80 5.57 13.55 17.13
N ASP A 81 5.46 12.57 18.04
CA ASP A 81 5.65 12.75 19.50
C ASP A 81 7.12 12.70 19.94
N ARG A 82 8.07 12.38 19.04
CA ARG A 82 9.48 12.25 19.40
C ARG A 82 10.10 13.62 19.67
N ASP A 83 10.80 13.74 20.80
CA ASP A 83 11.66 14.88 21.08
C ASP A 83 12.94 14.78 20.25
N TYR A 84 13.16 15.76 19.37
CA TYR A 84 14.35 15.84 18.52
C TYR A 84 15.42 16.68 19.23
N PRO A 85 16.70 16.23 19.21
CA PRO A 85 17.78 16.95 19.87
C PRO A 85 17.97 18.36 19.30
N GLU A 86 18.48 19.26 20.14
CA GLU A 86 18.65 20.67 19.79
C GLU A 86 19.47 20.84 18.49
N GLY A 87 18.93 21.62 17.54
CA GLY A 87 19.53 21.85 16.23
C GLY A 87 19.20 20.79 15.17
N VAL A 88 18.43 19.76 15.50
CA VAL A 88 17.89 18.78 14.53
C VAL A 88 16.41 19.06 14.33
N ALA A 89 16.02 19.45 13.12
CA ALA A 89 14.61 19.56 12.76
C ALA A 89 14.00 18.16 12.70
N GLY A 90 12.93 17.94 13.47
CA GLY A 90 12.06 16.79 13.32
C GLY A 90 11.24 16.87 12.02
N PRO A 91 10.53 15.80 11.65
CA PRO A 91 9.54 15.87 10.59
C PRO A 91 8.44 16.88 11.00
N GLU A 92 7.99 17.69 10.04
CA GLU A 92 6.80 18.54 10.21
C GLU A 92 5.53 17.66 10.11
N LEU A 93 5.39 16.72 11.04
CA LEU A 93 4.25 15.82 11.17
C LEU A 93 3.53 16.15 12.47
N ASP A 94 2.23 16.41 12.38
CA ASP A 94 1.36 16.57 13.55
C ASP A 94 0.26 15.51 13.61
N THR A 95 -0.55 15.53 14.68
CA THR A 95 -1.61 14.54 14.91
C THR A 95 -2.68 14.57 13.81
N GLU A 96 -2.91 15.72 13.16
CA GLU A 96 -3.84 15.82 12.04
C GLU A 96 -3.30 15.08 10.80
N ASP A 97 -1.99 15.17 10.53
CA ASP A 97 -1.35 14.41 9.44
C ASP A 97 -1.47 12.89 9.63
N VAL A 98 -1.27 12.41 10.87
CA VAL A 98 -1.41 10.97 11.18
C VAL A 98 -2.85 10.51 10.97
N ALA A 99 -3.82 11.29 11.45
CA ALA A 99 -5.24 10.97 11.29
C ALA A 99 -5.71 11.05 9.83
N ASP A 100 -5.15 11.98 9.05
CA ASP A 100 -5.41 12.10 7.62
C ASP A 100 -4.81 10.92 6.84
N PHE A 101 -3.55 10.54 7.12
CA PHE A 101 -2.91 9.35 6.56
C PHE A 101 -3.78 8.11 6.83
N HIS A 102 -4.12 7.85 8.09
CA HIS A 102 -4.89 6.67 8.48
C HIS A 102 -6.22 6.60 7.72
N ARG A 103 -6.94 7.74 7.64
CA ARG A 103 -8.23 7.82 6.93
C ARG A 103 -8.09 7.60 5.44
N ARG A 104 -7.10 8.22 4.80
CA ARG A 104 -6.86 8.05 3.35
C ARG A 104 -6.46 6.62 3.04
N ALA A 105 -5.62 6.02 3.87
CA ALA A 105 -5.16 4.65 3.71
C ALA A 105 -6.30 3.63 3.83
N GLN A 106 -7.15 3.78 4.85
CA GLN A 106 -8.34 2.94 5.03
C GLN A 106 -9.30 3.09 3.84
N ARG A 107 -9.50 4.31 3.35
CA ARG A 107 -10.32 4.56 2.16
C ARG A 107 -9.74 3.90 0.91
N ALA A 108 -8.45 4.06 0.67
CA ALA A 108 -7.77 3.45 -0.48
C ALA A 108 -7.91 1.92 -0.45
N LEU A 109 -7.73 1.29 0.72
CA LEU A 109 -7.94 -0.15 0.88
C LEU A 109 -9.41 -0.54 0.60
N ALA A 110 -10.37 0.21 1.13
CA ALA A 110 -11.79 -0.04 0.91
C ALA A 110 -12.16 0.05 -0.58
N ASP A 111 -11.62 1.05 -1.29
CA ASP A 111 -11.84 1.24 -2.73
C ASP A 111 -11.29 0.03 -3.50
N ILE A 112 -10.07 -0.44 -3.20
CA ILE A 112 -9.49 -1.65 -3.82
C ILE A 112 -10.31 -2.91 -3.51
N VAL A 113 -10.78 -3.07 -2.27
CA VAL A 113 -11.59 -4.23 -1.86
C VAL A 113 -12.96 -4.22 -2.56
N GLU A 114 -13.63 -3.07 -2.62
CA GLU A 114 -14.91 -2.94 -3.32
C GLU A 114 -14.74 -3.24 -4.81
N ASP A 115 -13.68 -2.70 -5.40
CA ASP A 115 -13.37 -2.88 -6.80
C ASP A 115 -13.09 -4.35 -7.16
N TRP A 116 -12.29 -5.02 -6.34
CA TRP A 116 -12.03 -6.45 -6.44
C TRP A 116 -13.30 -7.28 -6.22
N ARG A 117 -14.17 -6.93 -5.27
CA ARG A 117 -15.45 -7.64 -5.07
C ARG A 117 -16.37 -7.49 -6.28
N ARG A 118 -16.31 -6.35 -6.98
CA ARG A 118 -17.17 -6.04 -8.12
C ARG A 118 -16.69 -6.67 -9.42
N TYR A 119 -15.39 -6.71 -9.65
CA TYR A 119 -14.83 -7.14 -10.93
C TYR A 119 -13.82 -8.29 -10.86
N GLY A 120 -13.38 -8.66 -9.65
CA GLY A 120 -12.47 -9.77 -9.40
C GLY A 120 -11.26 -9.80 -10.35
N ASP A 121 -10.91 -11.02 -10.78
CA ASP A 121 -9.83 -11.29 -11.73
C ASP A 121 -10.05 -10.64 -13.11
N THR A 122 -11.32 -10.42 -13.51
CA THR A 122 -11.66 -9.92 -14.86
C THR A 122 -11.38 -8.44 -15.10
N ARG A 123 -11.05 -7.67 -14.05
CA ARG A 123 -10.63 -6.27 -14.20
C ARG A 123 -9.12 -6.08 -14.24
N PHE A 124 -8.39 -7.07 -13.74
CA PHE A 124 -6.95 -6.94 -13.52
C PHE A 124 -6.14 -7.97 -14.33
N GLY A 125 -6.77 -9.04 -14.80
CA GLY A 125 -6.23 -10.00 -15.77
C GLY A 125 -6.63 -9.61 -17.19
N GLU A 126 -5.65 -9.66 -18.10
CA GLU A 126 -5.81 -9.42 -19.54
C GLU A 126 -6.79 -10.42 -20.18
N GLU A 127 -7.57 -9.95 -21.16
CA GLU A 127 -8.29 -10.78 -22.16
C GLU A 127 -7.33 -11.52 -23.10
#